data_AF-A0A8T5N9T6-F1
#
_entry.id   AF-A0A8T5N9T6-F1
#
_cell.length_a   1.000
_cell.length_b   1.000
_cell.length_c   1.000
_cell.angle_alpha   90.00
_cell.angle_beta   90.00
_cell.angle_gamma   90.00
#
_symmetry.space_group_name_H-M   'P 1'
#
loop_
_entity.id
_entity.type
_entity.pdbx_description
1 polymer ?
#
loop_
_entity_poly.entity_id
_entity_poly.type
_entity_poly.pdbx_seq_one_letter_code
_entity_poly.pdbx_strand_id
1 'polypeptide(L)' 'MRTIDEILKVVCIFLNNHDIDYVIVGGFAVLFYGNPRTTMDIDYVIQLEDENIPVLIQFLKENGFHADEYDMRTA' A
#
# COMPACT_ATOMS: atom_id res chain seq x y z
N MET A 1 -15.66 1.31 9.85
CA MET A 1 -14.39 2.04 9.61
C MET A 1 -13.30 0.98 9.72
N ARG A 2 -12.43 0.85 8.72
CA ARG A 2 -11.36 -0.15 8.78
C ARG A 2 -10.30 0.26 9.80
N THR A 3 -9.73 -0.69 10.52
CA THR A 3 -8.55 -0.45 11.35
C THR A 3 -7.28 -0.36 10.48
N ILE A 4 -6.20 0.18 11.04
CA ILE A 4 -4.92 0.26 10.32
C ILE A 4 -4.38 -1.13 9.97
N ASP A 5 -4.59 -2.14 10.82
CA ASP A 5 -4.14 -3.51 10.56
C ASP A 5 -4.99 -4.22 9.49
N GLU A 6 -6.28 -3.88 9.37
CA GLU A 6 -7.12 -4.33 8.25
C GLU A 6 -6.67 -3.73 6.92
N ILE A 7 -6.29 -2.44 6.92
CA ILE A 7 -5.73 -1.76 5.73
C ILE A 7 -4.39 -2.37 5.34
N LEU A 8 -3.50 -2.62 6.31
CA LEU A 8 -2.23 -3.29 6.08
C LEU A 8 -2.44 -4.66 5.41
N LYS A 9 -3.32 -5.48 5.98
CA LYS A 9 -3.57 -6.84 5.49
C LYS A 9 -4.16 -6.84 4.08
N VAL A 10 -5.15 -5.99 3.79
CA VAL A 10 -5.82 -6.01 2.48
C VAL A 10 -4.87 -5.61 1.35
N VAL A 11 -4.01 -4.61 1.58
CA VAL A 11 -3.02 -4.16 0.59
C VAL A 11 -1.93 -5.21 0.40
N CYS A 12 -1.37 -5.76 1.48
CA CYS A 12 -0.37 -6.84 1.40
C CYS A 12 -0.92 -8.08 0.67
N ILE A 13 -2.17 -8.49 0.94
CA ILE A 13 -2.78 -9.64 0.26
C ILE A 13 -2.91 -9.37 -1.25
N PHE A 14 -3.34 -8.17 -1.63
CA PHE A 14 -3.41 -7.79 -3.05
C PHE A 14 -2.03 -7.85 -3.71
N LEU A 15 -1.02 -7.20 -3.14
CA LEU A 15 0.34 -7.18 -3.70
C LEU A 15 0.93 -8.60 -3.84
N ASN A 16 0.77 -9.44 -2.82
CA ASN A 16 1.23 -10.83 -2.86
C ASN A 16 0.49 -11.68 -3.91
N ASN A 17 -0.82 -11.50 -4.07
CA ASN A 17 -1.59 -12.27 -5.06
C ASN A 17 -1.29 -11.88 -6.51
N HIS A 18 -0.70 -10.70 -6.72
CA HIS A 18 -0.31 -10.18 -8.03
C HIS A 18 1.20 -10.25 -8.27
N ASP A 19 1.96 -10.92 -7.39
CA ASP A 19 3.43 -11.01 -7.45
C ASP A 19 4.12 -9.64 -7.61
N ILE A 20 3.57 -8.61 -6.97
CA ILE A 20 4.12 -7.25 -6.98
C ILE A 20 5.08 -7.12 -5.80
N ASP A 21 6.37 -6.92 -6.08
CA ASP A 21 7.37 -6.71 -5.03
C ASP A 21 7.11 -5.39 -4.27
N TYR A 22 7.22 -5.44 -2.95
CA TYR A 22 6.99 -4.28 -2.10
C TYR A 22 7.80 -4.33 -0.80
N VAL A 23 7.96 -3.16 -0.18
CA VAL A 23 8.48 -3.02 1.18
C VAL A 23 7.66 -1.99 1.95
N ILE A 24 7.32 -2.33 3.19
CA ILE A 24 6.70 -1.38 4.12
C ILE A 24 7.81 -0.54 4.76
N VAL A 25 7.66 0.77 4.69
CA VAL A 25 8.64 1.74 5.20
C VAL A 25 7.98 2.69 6.21
N GLY A 26 8.70 3.75 6.60
CA GLY A 26 8.14 4.80 7.43
C GLY A 26 7.84 4.38 8.88
N GLY A 27 6.81 5.00 9.46
CA GLY A 27 6.52 4.88 10.88
C GLY A 27 6.03 3.50 11.31
N PHE A 28 5.29 2.83 10.43
CA PHE A 28 4.79 1.49 10.70
C PHE A 28 5.94 0.47 10.82
N ALA A 29 6.96 0.58 9.97
CA ALA A 29 8.16 -0.26 10.05
C ALA A 29 8.91 -0.06 11.39
N VAL A 30 9.07 1.20 11.83
CA VAL A 30 9.71 1.52 13.12
C VAL A 30 8.93 0.92 14.30
N LEU A 31 7.60 1.03 14.27
CA LEU A 31 6.71 0.42 15.27
C LEU A 31 6.89 -1.10 15.31
N PHE A 32 6.94 -1.75 14.15
CA PHE A 32 7.11 -3.20 14.03
C PHE A 32 8.41 -3.69 14.67
N TYR A 33 9.51 -2.96 14.52
CA TYR A 33 10.80 -3.27 15.15
C TYR A 33 10.91 -2.85 16.63
N GLY A 34 9.78 -2.58 17.29
CA GLY A 34 9.73 -2.40 18.74
C GLY A 34 10.14 -1.01 19.23
N ASN A 35 10.08 0.01 18.36
CA ASN A 35 10.26 1.41 18.74
C ASN A 35 8.88 2.12 18.72
N PRO A 36 8.20 2.25 19.87
CA PRO A 36 6.86 2.82 19.92
C PRO A 36 6.85 4.27 19.45
N ARG A 37 6.02 4.56 18.46
CA ARG A 37 5.75 5.92 17.99
C ARG A 37 4.34 6.01 17.44
N THR A 38 3.79 7.23 17.44
CA THR A 38 2.53 7.51 16.75
C THR A 38 2.78 7.60 15.23
N THR A 39 1.94 6.95 14.45
CA THR A 39 1.84 7.05 12.99
C THR A 39 0.37 6.85 12.63
N MET A 40 -0.12 7.50 11.58
CA MET A 40 -1.54 7.47 11.19
C MET A 40 -1.77 6.88 9.81
N ASP A 41 -0.69 6.46 9.18
CA ASP A 41 -0.54 6.03 7.79
C ASP A 41 0.37 4.80 7.70
N ILE A 42 0.38 4.19 6.53
CA ILE A 42 1.27 3.10 6.16
C ILE A 42 1.92 3.50 4.83
N ASP A 43 3.25 3.54 4.82
CA ASP A 43 4.03 3.86 3.65
C ASP A 43 4.50 2.57 2.96
N TYR A 44 4.26 2.46 1.66
CA TYR A 44 4.73 1.36 0.82
C TYR A 44 5.66 1.91 -0.25
N VAL A 45 6.77 1.24 -0.47
CA VAL A 45 7.51 1.32 -1.74
C VAL A 45 7.17 0.06 -2.52
N ILE A 46 6.69 0.22 -3.74
CA ILE A 46 6.22 -0.86 -4.61
C ILE A 46 7.01 -0.84 -5.92
N GLN A 47 7.38 -2.02 -6.41
CA GLN A 47 7.94 -2.20 -7.75
C GLN A 47 6.78 -2.35 -8.73
N LEU A 48 6.35 -1.24 -9.31
CA LEU A 48 5.14 -1.20 -10.14
C LEU A 48 5.51 -1.16 -11.63
N GLU A 49 5.20 -2.25 -12.33
CA GLU A 49 5.27 -2.30 -13.80
C GLU A 49 4.02 -1.66 -14.42
N ASP A 50 4.16 -1.06 -15.60
CA ASP A 50 3.08 -0.31 -16.29
C ASP A 50 1.79 -1.13 -16.48
N GLU A 51 1.93 -2.45 -16.65
CA GLU A 51 0.83 -3.40 -16.84
C GLU A 51 0.00 -3.60 -15.56
N ASN A 52 0.59 -3.38 -14.39
CA ASN A 52 -0.05 -3.57 -13.08
C ASN A 52 -0.76 -2.30 -12.58
N ILE A 53 -0.45 -1.13 -13.14
CA ILE A 53 -1.04 0.17 -12.74
C ILE A 53 -2.57 0.15 -12.79
N PRO A 54 -3.23 -0.28 -13.89
CA PRO A 54 -4.70 -0.27 -13.94
C PRO A 54 -5.35 -1.16 -12.89
N VAL A 55 -4.73 -2.31 -12.61
CA VAL A 55 -5.22 -3.30 -11.64
C VAL A 55 -5.11 -2.76 -10.21
N LEU A 56 -3.98 -2.13 -9.87
CA LEU A 56 -3.78 -1.47 -8.57
C LEU A 56 -4.78 -0.32 -8.37
N ILE A 57 -4.98 0.52 -9.38
CA ILE A 57 -5.96 1.64 -9.31
C ILE A 57 -7.36 1.10 -9.09
N GLN A 58 -7.77 0.06 -9.81
CA GLN A 58 -9.07 -0.57 -9.65
C GLN A 58 -9.24 -1.10 -8.22
N PHE A 59 -8.28 -1.89 -7.74
CA PHE A 59 -8.29 -2.42 -6.38
C PHE A 59 -8.43 -1.33 -5.31
N LEU A 60 -7.63 -0.26 -5.42
CA LEU A 60 -7.66 0.85 -4.47
C LEU A 60 -9.02 1.55 -4.47
N LYS A 61 -9.58 1.85 -5.66
CA LYS A 61 -10.89 2.48 -5.79
C LYS A 61 -12.03 1.61 -5.26
N GLU A 62 -12.03 0.32 -5.55
CA GLU A 62 -13.01 -0.65 -5.03
C GLU A 62 -12.94 -0.76 -3.50
N ASN A 63 -11.77 -0.49 -2.93
CA ASN A 63 -11.57 -0.43 -1.49
C ASN A 63 -11.80 0.95 -0.86
N GLY A 64 -12.25 1.94 -1.63
CA GLY A 64 -12.58 3.28 -1.13
C GLY A 64 -11.35 4.17 -0.89
N PHE A 65 -10.21 3.82 -1.47
CA PHE A 65 -9.03 4.68 -1.48
C PHE A 65 -9.04 5.60 -2.70
N HIS A 66 -8.38 6.75 -2.56
CA HIS A 66 -8.08 7.61 -3.69
C HIS A 66 -6.91 7.02 -4.47
N ALA A 67 -7.02 6.99 -5.80
CA ALA A 67 -5.97 6.55 -6.70
C ALA A 67 -6.10 7.28 -8.03
N ASP A 68 -5.01 7.94 -8.44
CA ASP A 68 -4.90 8.66 -9.70
C ASP A 68 -3.83 8.02 -10.59
N GLU A 69 -4.15 7.86 -11.87
CA GLU A 69 -3.26 7.17 -12.82
C GLU A 69 -2.06 8.03 -13.20
N TYR A 70 -2.25 9.34 -13.33
CA TYR A 70 -1.16 10.25 -13.68
C TYR A 70 -0.13 10.28 -12.55
N ASP A 71 -0.58 10.34 -11.30
CA ASP A 71 0.31 10.31 -10.13
C ASP A 71 1.12 9.00 -10.09
N MET A 72 0.50 7.83 -10.35
CA MET A 72 1.21 6.55 -10.32
C MET A 72 2.25 6.39 -11.44
N ARG A 73 1.99 6.97 -12.62
CA ARG A 73 2.91 6.90 -13.77
C ARG A 73 4.05 7.91 -13.68
N THR A 74 3.96 8.90 -12.81
CA THR A 74 4.95 9.99 -12.68
C THR A 74 5.69 10.03 -11.35
N ALA A 75 5.37 9.09 -10.44
CA ALA A 75 6.02 8.92 -9.15
C ALA A 75 7.50 8.48 -9.24
#